data_AF-A0A0X3V4L2-F1
#
_entry.id   AF-A0A0X3V4L2-F1
#
_cell.length_a   1.000
_cell.length_b   1.000
_cell.length_c   1.000
_cell.angle_alpha   90.00
_cell.angle_beta   90.00
_cell.angle_gamma   90.00
#
_symmetry.space_group_name_H-M   'P 1'
#
loop_
_entity.id
_entity.type
_entity.pdbx_description
1 polymer ?
#
loop_
_entity_poly.entity_id
_entity_poly.type
_entity_poly.pdbx_seq_one_letter_code
_entity_poly.pdbx_strand_id
1 'polypeptide(L)' 'MIGMTADEHAARAAELAAEAENLYQICLVDYHTNINEDDHSEEPYVPGADLAMLTATTQLAQLHATLALQRPATTSES' A
#
# COMPACT_ATOMS: atom_id res chain seq x y z
N MET A 1 -2.60 -19.49 16.53
CA MET A 1 -1.92 -18.28 16.03
C MET A 1 -2.22 -17.17 17.02
N ILE A 2 -1.20 -16.69 17.73
CA ILE A 2 -1.34 -15.45 18.50
C ILE A 2 -1.50 -14.37 17.42
N GLY A 3 -2.71 -13.80 17.32
CA GLY A 3 -2.98 -12.70 16.40
C GLY A 3 -2.15 -11.49 16.80
N MET A 4 -1.69 -10.71 15.82
CA MET A 4 -0.97 -9.47 16.07
C MET A 4 -1.80 -8.54 16.97
N THR A 5 -1.12 -7.84 17.85
CA THR A 5 -1.69 -6.78 18.70
C THR A 5 -2.04 -5.54 17.86
N ALA A 6 -2.83 -4.63 18.43
CA ALA A 6 -3.19 -3.38 17.77
C ALA A 6 -1.95 -2.54 17.40
N ASP A 7 -0.94 -2.50 18.27
CA ASP A 7 0.31 -1.76 18.01
C ASP A 7 1.14 -2.42 16.90
N GLU A 8 1.19 -3.76 16.85
CA GLU A 8 1.82 -4.50 15.76
C GLU A 8 1.09 -4.29 14.43
N HIS A 9 -0.24 -4.22 14.45
CA HIS A 9 -1.02 -3.85 13.27
C HIS A 9 -0.74 -2.40 12.84
N ALA A 10 -0.59 -1.45 13.76
CA ALA A 10 -0.26 -0.06 13.45
C ALA A 10 1.14 0.07 12.84
N ALA A 11 2.14 -0.61 13.41
CA ALA A 11 3.49 -0.67 12.87
C ALA A 11 3.48 -1.24 11.45
N ARG A 12 2.75 -2.34 11.24
CA ARG A 12 2.65 -2.98 9.93
C ARG A 12 1.94 -2.11 8.89
N ALA A 13 0.93 -1.34 9.29
CA ALA A 13 0.26 -0.39 8.41
C ALA A 13 1.22 0.72 7.96
N ALA A 14 2.07 1.23 8.86
CA ALA A 14 3.06 2.26 8.55
C ALA A 14 4.14 1.75 7.58
N GLU A 15 4.65 0.54 7.79
CA GLU A 15 5.60 -0.11 6.87
C GLU A 15 5.02 -0.25 5.46
N LEU A 16 3.80 -0.78 5.35
CA LEU A 16 3.13 -0.98 4.07
C LEU A 16 2.79 0.34 3.37
N ALA A 17 2.46 1.39 4.13
CA ALA A 17 2.24 2.72 3.57
C ALA A 17 3.53 3.32 2.97
N ALA A 18 4.66 3.17 3.67
CA ALA A 18 5.96 3.60 3.14
C ALA A 18 6.38 2.79 1.90
N GLU A 19 6.08 1.49 1.88
CA GLU A 19 6.31 0.63 0.72
C GLU A 19 5.45 1.05 -0.49
N ALA A 20 4.16 1.34 -0.26
CA ALA A 20 3.27 1.85 -1.30
C ALA A 20 3.75 3.21 -1.85
N GLU A 21 4.24 4.12 -1.01
CA GLU A 21 4.80 5.40 -1.45
C GLU A 21 6.02 5.20 -2.34
N ASN A 22 6.93 4.29 -1.97
CA ASN A 22 8.09 3.97 -2.79
C ASN A 22 7.69 3.39 -4.16
N LEU A 23 6.75 2.43 -4.19
CA LEU A 23 6.23 1.86 -5.42
C LEU A 23 5.56 2.90 -6.32
N TYR A 24 4.82 3.84 -5.73
CA TYR A 24 4.23 4.94 -6.46
C TYR A 24 5.28 5.85 -7.12
N GLN A 25 6.37 6.17 -6.41
CA GLN A 25 7.47 6.95 -6.99
C GLN A 25 8.15 6.23 -8.16
N ILE A 26 8.34 4.91 -8.07
CA ILE A 26 8.86 4.11 -9.18
C ILE A 26 7.93 4.19 -10.39
N CYS A 27 6.63 3.97 -10.20
CA CYS A 27 5.62 4.08 -11.27
C CYS A 27 5.60 5.48 -11.90
N LEU A 28 5.79 6.54 -11.11
CA LEU A 28 5.86 7.92 -11.61
C LEU A 28 7.14 8.19 -12.42
N VAL A 29 8.28 7.65 -12.01
CA VAL A 29 9.53 7.81 -12.76
C VAL A 29 9.38 7.15 -14.13
N ASP A 30 8.91 5.90 -14.18
CA ASP A 30 8.68 5.16 -15.43
C ASP A 30 7.69 5.88 -16.37
N TYR A 31 6.67 6.52 -15.81
CA TYR A 31 5.75 7.35 -16.58
C TYR A 31 6.45 8.59 -17.18
N HIS A 32 7.22 9.34 -16.39
CA HIS A 32 7.88 10.55 -16.87
C HIS A 32 9.06 10.27 -17.82
N THR A 33 9.77 9.16 -17.66
CA THR A 33 10.83 8.76 -18.60
C THR A 33 10.25 8.30 -19.93
N ASN A 34 9.13 7.56 -19.95
CA ASN A 34 8.47 7.16 -21.21
C ASN A 34 7.90 8.33 -22.03
N ILE A 35 7.56 9.48 -21.42
CA ILE A 35 7.02 10.62 -22.16
C ILE A 35 8.09 11.35 -23.00
N ASN A 36 9.39 11.15 -22.69
CA ASN A 36 10.49 11.85 -23.37
C ASN A 36 11.14 11.05 -24.51
N GLU A 37 10.75 9.79 -24.73
CA GLU A 37 11.16 9.03 -25.90
C GLU A 37 10.12 9.22 -27.01
N ASP A 38 10.56 9.86 -28.10
CA ASP A 38 9.81 10.45 -29.23
C ASP A 38 9.03 9.44 -30.11
N ASP A 39 8.53 8.32 -29.58
CA ASP A 39 7.71 7.35 -30.32
C ASP A 39 6.89 6.39 -29.43
N HIS A 40 5.99 6.90 -28.58
CA HIS A 40 5.06 6.07 -27.80
C HIS A 40 3.60 6.50 -27.99
N SER A 41 3.13 6.50 -29.24
CA SER A 41 1.75 6.85 -29.60
C SER A 41 0.68 5.85 -29.15
N GLU A 42 1.02 4.77 -28.46
CA GLU A 42 0.07 3.75 -28.01
C GLU A 42 0.38 3.38 -26.54
N GLU A 43 -0.15 4.20 -25.63
CA GLU A 43 -0.32 3.98 -24.17
C GLU A 43 0.90 4.15 -23.23
N PRO A 44 0.71 4.82 -22.07
CA PRO A 44 1.71 4.84 -21.01
C PRO A 44 1.95 3.42 -20.49
N TYR A 45 3.14 2.87 -20.72
CA TYR A 45 3.54 1.58 -20.15
C TYR A 45 3.82 1.73 -18.66
N VAL A 46 2.77 1.73 -17.84
CA VAL A 46 2.89 1.31 -16.45
C VAL A 46 2.77 -0.22 -16.49
N PRO A 47 3.81 -0.99 -16.11
CA PRO A 47 3.70 -2.43 -16.09
C PRO A 47 2.51 -2.80 -15.20
N GLY A 48 1.49 -3.48 -15.73
CA GLY A 48 0.26 -3.79 -14.97
C GLY A 48 0.54 -4.56 -13.66
N ALA A 49 1.70 -5.22 -13.58
CA ALA A 49 2.21 -5.85 -12.37
C ALA A 49 2.53 -4.83 -11.25
N ASP A 50 3.14 -3.68 -11.58
CA ASP A 50 3.52 -2.66 -10.59
C ASP A 50 2.30 -1.92 -10.05
N LEU A 51 1.31 -1.65 -10.92
CA LEU A 51 0.02 -1.10 -10.48
C LEU A 51 -0.75 -2.08 -9.60
N ALA A 52 -0.74 -3.37 -9.95
CA ALA A 52 -1.36 -4.42 -9.14
C ALA A 52 -0.67 -4.55 -7.77
N MET A 53 0.65 -4.49 -7.75
CA MET A 53 1.45 -4.52 -6.52
C MET A 53 1.18 -3.30 -5.63
N LEU A 54 1.20 -2.09 -6.20
CA LEU A 54 0.85 -0.85 -5.49
C LEU A 54 -0.56 -0.94 -4.87
N THR A 55 -1.51 -1.44 -5.64
CA THR A 55 -2.90 -1.62 -5.19
C THR A 55 -2.98 -2.61 -4.03
N ALA A 56 -2.35 -3.77 -4.16
CA ALA A 56 -2.35 -4.81 -3.13
C ALA A 56 -1.68 -4.31 -1.83
N THR A 57 -0.52 -3.65 -1.94
CA THR A 57 0.20 -3.08 -0.78
C THR A 57 -0.62 -2.04 -0.06
N THR A 58 -1.30 -1.15 -0.81
CA THR A 58 -2.19 -0.14 -0.23
C THR A 58 -3.38 -0.76 0.50
N GLN A 59 -4.02 -1.77 -0.10
CA GLN A 59 -5.15 -2.48 0.52
C GLN A 59 -4.74 -3.21 1.81
N LEU A 60 -3.55 -3.82 1.83
CA LEU A 60 -3.00 -4.43 3.04
C LEU A 60 -2.70 -3.38 4.12
N ALA A 61 -2.14 -2.21 3.75
CA ALA A 61 -1.92 -1.12 4.70
C ALA A 61 -3.24 -0.67 5.36
N GLN A 62 -4.30 -0.51 4.57
CA GLN A 62 -5.63 -0.13 5.04
C GLN A 62 -6.26 -1.20 5.95
N LEU A 63 -6.08 -2.49 5.62
CA LEU A 63 -6.53 -3.59 6.46
C LEU A 63 -5.84 -3.54 7.83
N HIS A 64 -4.52 -3.42 7.86
CA HIS A 64 -3.76 -3.32 9.10
C HIS A 64 -4.12 -2.08 9.92
N ALA A 65 -4.33 -0.92 9.27
CA ALA A 65 -4.80 0.29 9.95
C ALA A 65 -6.19 0.09 10.57
N THR A 66 -7.10 -0.59 9.85
CA THR A 66 -8.45 -0.89 10.37
C THR A 66 -8.39 -1.84 11.58
N LEU A 67 -7.56 -2.88 11.51
CA LEU A 67 -7.35 -3.82 12.62
C LEU A 67 -6.70 -3.16 13.84
N ALA A 68 -5.78 -2.21 13.64
CA ALA A 68 -5.19 -1.43 14.73
C ALA A 68 -6.23 -0.58 15.48
N LEU A 69 -7.26 -0.10 14.77
CA LEU A 69 -8.35 0.68 15.36
C LEU A 69 -9.42 -0.18 16.03
N GLN A 70 -9.55 -1.45 15.65
CA GLN A 70 -10.43 -2.41 16.30
C GLN A 70 -9.81 -2.89 17.62
N ARG A 71 -9.83 -2.05 18.65
CA ARG A 71 -9.67 -2.58 20.02
C ARG A 71 -10.83 -3.53 20.30
N PRO A 72 -10.60 -4.71 20.89
CA PRO A 72 -11.68 -5.42 21.52
C PRO A 72 -12.24 -4.48 22.58
N ALA A 73 -13.56 -4.23 22.53
CA ALA A 73 -14.26 -3.62 23.63
C ALA A 73 -13.95 -4.46 24.85
N THR A 74 -13.08 -3.95 25.73
CA THR A 74 -12.88 -4.53 27.05
C THR A 74 -14.27 -4.68 27.63
N THR A 75 -14.62 -5.92 27.94
CA THR A 75 -15.81 -6.32 28.70
C THR A 75 -16.05 -5.27 29.79
N SER A 76 -17.02 -4.38 29.56
CA SER A 76 -17.63 -3.61 30.64
C SER A 76 -18.53 -4.57 31.37
N GLU A 77 -17.94 -5.39 32.23
CA GLU A 77 -18.65 -5.91 33.38
C GLU A 77 -18.66 -4.82 34.45
N SER A 78 -19.82 -4.21 34.66
CA SER A 78 -20.21 -3.49 35.88
C SER A 78 -21.72 -3.55 36.02
#